data_AF-A0A1S2VKN8-F1
#
_entry.id   AF-A0A1S2VKN8-F1
#
_cell.length_a   1.000
_cell.length_b   1.000
_cell.length_c   1.000
_cell.angle_alpha   90.00
_cell.angle_beta   90.00
_cell.angle_gamma   90.00
#
_symmetry.space_group_name_H-M   'P 1'
#
loop_
_entity.id
_entity.type
_entity.pdbx_description
1 polymer ?
#
loop_
_entity_poly.entity_id
_entity_poly.type
_entity_poly.pdbx_seq_one_letter_code
_entity_poly.pdbx_strand_id
1 'polypeptide(L)'
;MKKLVYCLLGLVMMSWTAGCKNETASVTTPPEVTTPPEVTITPEEMTRAVEDMKGIWILKNVQTDNVMEVVCNGMSEDKIQMSVNFTPMGYGIGISGNAVEYDTYSKSFGGNCLIESYDVTAKKGKLKITDLMQYKMHSASPEFMNCETRYLTYLTKAVDFSINANGQLELSNTVKKNGSSSPVSYKSALYFSKEGSSGK
;
A
#
# COMPACT_ATOMS: atom_id res chain seq x y z
N MET A 1 9.80 13.63 -54.77
CA MET A 1 11.13 14.12 -55.17
C MET A 1 12.09 13.99 -53.98
N LYS A 2 13.31 13.52 -54.25
CA LYS A 2 14.52 13.41 -53.39
C LYS A 2 14.62 12.23 -52.39
N LYS A 3 15.38 11.21 -52.86
CA LYS A 3 16.16 10.20 -52.12
C LYS A 3 17.53 10.78 -51.70
N LEU A 4 18.12 10.25 -50.63
CA LEU A 4 19.57 10.21 -50.28
C LEU A 4 19.64 9.33 -49.00
N VAL A 5 20.08 8.08 -48.95
CA VAL A 5 21.30 7.37 -49.41
C VAL A 5 22.58 8.03 -48.93
N TYR A 6 23.16 7.47 -47.86
CA TYR A 6 24.59 7.48 -47.61
C TYR A 6 25.00 6.10 -47.07
N CYS A 7 25.52 5.26 -47.97
CA CYS A 7 26.44 4.17 -47.66
C CYS A 7 27.83 4.65 -48.06
N LEU A 8 28.78 4.61 -47.12
CA LEU A 8 30.23 4.67 -47.36
C LEU A 8 30.82 3.51 -46.54
N LEU A 9 31.12 2.38 -47.18
CA LEU A 9 32.41 1.99 -47.76
C LEU A 9 33.56 2.02 -46.73
N GLY A 10 33.97 0.81 -46.35
CA GLY A 10 35.21 0.50 -45.63
C GLY A 10 35.58 -0.95 -45.89
N LEU A 11 36.09 -1.21 -47.09
CA LEU A 11 36.52 -2.51 -47.59
C LEU A 11 38.01 -2.67 -47.24
N VAL A 12 38.35 -3.59 -46.34
CA VAL A 12 39.73 -4.10 -46.20
C VAL A 12 39.66 -5.61 -46.27
N MET A 13 40.14 -6.14 -47.40
CA MET A 13 40.41 -7.55 -47.58
C MET A 13 41.63 -7.93 -46.75
N MET A 14 41.53 -8.99 -45.94
CA MET A 14 42.66 -9.87 -45.65
C MET A 14 42.17 -11.31 -45.64
N SER A 15 42.74 -12.08 -46.57
CA SER A 15 42.52 -13.51 -46.75
C SER A 15 43.36 -14.27 -45.72
N TRP A 16 42.73 -15.12 -44.90
CA TRP A 16 43.39 -16.18 -44.16
C TRP A 16 42.50 -17.43 -44.23
N THR A 17 43.02 -18.46 -44.89
CA THR A 17 42.50 -19.82 -44.87
C THR A 17 42.84 -20.46 -43.53
N ALA A 18 41.82 -20.76 -42.72
CA ALA A 18 41.93 -21.70 -41.61
C ALA A 18 40.60 -22.45 -41.52
N GLY A 19 40.66 -23.77 -41.73
CA GLY A 19 39.49 -24.64 -41.63
C GLY A 19 39.03 -24.78 -40.18
N CYS A 20 37.71 -24.75 -39.98
CA CYS A 20 37.06 -25.27 -38.77
C CYS A 20 35.74 -25.95 -39.14
N LYS A 21 35.67 -27.22 -38.73
CA LYS A 21 34.55 -28.13 -38.48
C LYS A 21 33.12 -27.64 -38.75
N ASN A 22 32.35 -28.49 -39.43
CA ASN A 22 30.89 -28.54 -39.35
C ASN A 22 30.46 -28.79 -37.90
N GLU A 23 30.01 -27.75 -37.21
CA GLU A 23 29.13 -27.88 -36.06
C GLU A 23 27.70 -27.60 -36.52
N THR A 24 26.86 -28.63 -36.37
CA THR A 24 25.42 -28.56 -36.53
C THR A 24 24.87 -27.49 -35.58
N ALA A 25 24.38 -26.38 -36.14
CA ALA A 25 23.70 -25.35 -35.38
C ALA A 25 22.41 -25.93 -34.78
N SER A 26 22.44 -26.25 -33.48
CA SER A 26 21.24 -26.53 -32.71
C SER A 26 20.48 -25.21 -32.56
N VAL A 27 19.32 -25.11 -33.21
CA VAL A 27 18.39 -23.98 -33.10
C VAL A 27 17.94 -23.90 -31.65
N THR A 28 18.58 -23.02 -30.89
CA THR A 28 18.17 -22.70 -29.53
C THR A 28 17.03 -21.70 -29.64
N THR A 29 15.81 -22.14 -29.36
CA THR A 29 14.62 -21.29 -29.24
C THR A 29 14.91 -20.19 -28.20
N PRO A 30 14.53 -18.93 -28.45
CA PRO A 30 14.68 -17.87 -27.44
C PRO A 30 13.89 -18.23 -26.18
N PRO A 31 14.41 -17.90 -24.98
CA PRO A 31 13.65 -18.08 -23.75
C PRO A 31 12.35 -17.27 -23.84
N GLU A 32 11.24 -17.96 -23.57
CA GLU A 32 9.92 -17.37 -23.43
C GLU A 32 9.98 -16.24 -22.40
N VAL A 33 9.83 -15.00 -22.86
CA VAL A 33 9.70 -13.83 -22.00
C VAL A 33 8.38 -13.97 -21.27
N THR A 34 8.43 -14.62 -20.10
CA THR A 34 7.29 -14.72 -19.20
C THR A 34 7.05 -13.33 -18.64
N THR A 35 6.14 -12.59 -19.25
CA THR A 35 5.56 -11.38 -18.64
C THR A 35 5.11 -11.74 -17.22
N PRO A 36 5.48 -10.93 -16.20
CA PRO A 36 5.00 -11.16 -14.84
C PRO A 36 3.48 -11.28 -14.87
N PRO A 37 2.86 -12.22 -14.13
CA PRO A 37 1.41 -12.30 -14.09
C PRO A 37 0.90 -10.95 -13.59
N GLU A 38 0.12 -10.28 -14.43
CA GLU A 38 -0.65 -9.11 -14.06
C GLU A 38 -1.65 -9.57 -13.00
N VAL A 39 -1.29 -9.39 -11.73
CA VAL A 39 -2.10 -9.82 -10.59
C VAL A 39 -3.38 -8.98 -10.61
N THR A 40 -4.43 -9.56 -11.17
CA THR A 40 -5.75 -8.97 -11.29
C THR A 40 -6.62 -9.64 -10.23
N ILE A 41 -7.01 -8.89 -9.19
CA ILE A 41 -7.97 -9.36 -8.19
C ILE A 41 -9.28 -9.78 -8.87
N THR A 42 -9.82 -10.94 -8.51
CA THR A 42 -11.09 -11.41 -9.10
C THR A 42 -12.28 -10.60 -8.55
N PRO A 43 -13.41 -10.49 -9.28
CA PRO A 43 -14.61 -9.81 -8.80
C PRO A 43 -15.13 -10.38 -7.46
N GLU A 44 -15.02 -11.69 -7.26
CA GLU A 44 -15.40 -12.35 -6.02
C GLU A 44 -14.47 -11.94 -4.87
N GLU A 45 -13.15 -11.98 -5.06
CA GLU A 45 -12.18 -11.51 -4.07
C GLU A 45 -12.38 -10.05 -3.71
N MET A 46 -12.62 -9.19 -4.71
CA MET A 46 -12.93 -7.77 -4.50
C MET A 46 -14.18 -7.61 -3.63
N THR A 47 -15.26 -8.32 -3.95
CA THR A 47 -16.51 -8.27 -3.19
C THR A 47 -16.27 -8.70 -1.74
N ARG A 48 -15.51 -9.78 -1.51
CA ARG A 48 -15.19 -10.26 -0.16
C ARG A 48 -14.32 -9.27 0.61
N ALA A 49 -13.32 -8.68 -0.05
CA ALA A 49 -12.45 -7.69 0.57
C ALA A 49 -13.24 -6.45 1.02
N VAL A 50 -14.13 -5.93 0.17
CA VAL A 50 -15.02 -4.81 0.50
C VAL A 50 -15.95 -5.16 1.67
N GLU A 51 -16.53 -6.36 1.67
CA GLU A 51 -17.41 -6.83 2.75
C GLU A 51 -16.69 -6.99 4.09
N ASP A 52 -15.45 -7.48 4.08
CA ASP A 52 -14.63 -7.61 5.29
C ASP A 52 -14.19 -6.23 5.81
N MET A 53 -13.82 -5.31 4.92
CA MET A 53 -13.33 -3.97 5.27
C MET A 53 -14.44 -2.97 5.63
N LYS A 54 -15.67 -3.11 5.11
CA LYS A 54 -16.70 -2.08 5.28
C LYS A 54 -17.01 -1.75 6.74
N GLY A 55 -17.37 -0.49 6.98
CA GLY A 55 -17.79 0.03 8.27
C GLY A 55 -16.72 0.89 8.95
N ILE A 56 -17.04 1.30 10.18
CA ILE A 56 -16.24 2.21 10.99
C ILE A 56 -15.26 1.41 11.84
N TRP A 57 -14.01 1.84 11.84
CA TRP A 57 -12.89 1.23 12.55
C TRP A 57 -12.22 2.28 13.43
N ILE A 58 -12.14 1.99 14.73
CA ILE A 58 -11.59 2.90 15.75
C ILE A 58 -10.14 2.53 16.03
N LEU A 59 -9.24 3.49 15.88
CA LEU A 59 -7.83 3.30 16.11
C LEU A 59 -7.57 2.99 17.59
N LYS A 60 -6.79 1.96 17.85
CA LYS A 60 -6.40 1.52 19.20
C LYS A 60 -4.92 1.69 19.46
N ASN A 61 -4.09 1.32 18.50
CA ASN A 61 -2.63 1.39 18.65
C ASN A 61 -1.95 1.80 17.35
N VAL A 62 -0.77 2.36 17.49
CA VAL A 62 0.13 2.70 16.40
C VAL A 62 1.45 1.98 16.66
N GLN A 63 1.93 1.22 15.67
CA GLN A 63 3.29 0.67 15.69
C GLN A 63 4.21 1.54 14.85
N THR A 64 5.32 1.94 15.43
CA THR A 64 6.46 2.51 14.69
C THR A 64 7.67 1.64 14.98
N ASP A 65 8.21 1.02 13.94
CA ASP A 65 9.28 0.04 14.00
C ASP A 65 8.93 -1.16 14.89
N ASN A 66 9.49 -1.21 16.10
CA ASN A 66 9.27 -2.27 17.07
C ASN A 66 8.59 -1.77 18.35
N VAL A 67 8.08 -0.54 18.34
CA VAL A 67 7.41 0.08 19.50
C VAL A 67 5.92 0.18 19.21
N MET A 68 5.13 -0.42 20.09
CA MET A 68 3.68 -0.21 20.14
C MET A 68 3.38 0.98 21.02
N GLU A 69 2.70 1.97 20.47
CA GLU A 69 2.28 3.18 21.18
C GLU A 69 0.76 3.27 21.19
N VAL A 70 0.22 3.73 22.32
CA VAL A 70 -1.17 4.16 22.38
C VAL A 70 -1.32 5.42 21.52
N VAL A 71 -2.49 5.54 20.89
CA VAL A 71 -2.86 6.72 20.10
C VAL A 71 -2.65 7.98 20.94
N CYS A 72 -1.91 8.95 20.40
CA CYS A 72 -1.75 10.27 21.04
C CYS A 72 -1.22 10.26 22.48
N ASN A 73 -0.19 9.43 22.77
CA ASN A 73 0.47 9.33 24.08
C ASN A 73 0.54 10.67 24.85
N GLY A 74 -0.03 10.69 26.06
CA GLY A 74 -0.07 11.88 26.94
C GLY A 74 -1.39 12.66 26.91
N MET A 75 -2.33 12.28 26.05
CA MET A 75 -3.70 12.81 26.05
C MET A 75 -4.67 11.75 26.59
N SER A 76 -5.72 12.16 27.31
CA SER A 76 -6.66 11.20 27.92
C SER A 76 -7.33 10.33 26.85
N GLU A 77 -7.11 9.01 26.91
CA GLU A 77 -7.63 8.01 25.98
C GLU A 77 -9.16 8.08 25.80
N ASP A 78 -9.87 8.48 26.86
CA ASP A 78 -11.33 8.54 26.91
C ASP A 78 -11.92 9.69 26.07
N LYS A 79 -11.07 10.62 25.61
CA LYS A 79 -11.52 11.86 24.96
C LYS A 79 -11.05 12.02 23.53
N ILE A 80 -10.07 11.23 23.08
CA ILE A 80 -9.57 11.30 21.71
C ILE A 80 -9.93 10.04 20.98
N GLN A 81 -10.72 10.21 19.92
CA GLN A 81 -11.04 9.12 19.01
C GLN A 81 -10.48 9.44 17.63
N MET A 82 -9.84 8.44 17.01
CA MET A 82 -9.51 8.46 15.59
C MET A 82 -10.19 7.29 14.92
N SER A 83 -10.75 7.53 13.74
CA SER A 83 -11.54 6.53 13.04
C SER A 83 -11.31 6.56 11.54
N VAL A 84 -11.46 5.40 10.93
CA VAL A 84 -11.57 5.24 9.48
C VAL A 84 -12.84 4.46 9.16
N ASN A 85 -13.63 4.98 8.24
CA ASN A 85 -14.81 4.37 7.70
C ASN A 85 -14.56 3.98 6.24
N PHE A 86 -14.76 2.70 5.95
CA PHE A 86 -14.71 2.17 4.60
C PHE A 86 -16.13 1.96 4.07
N THR A 87 -16.48 2.69 3.01
CA THR A 87 -17.82 2.67 2.41
C THR A 87 -17.75 2.01 1.03
N PRO A 88 -18.54 0.96 0.77
CA PRO A 88 -18.62 0.36 -0.56
C PRO A 88 -19.01 1.40 -1.62
N MET A 89 -18.27 1.45 -2.72
CA MET A 89 -18.58 2.25 -3.90
C MET A 89 -18.67 1.30 -5.11
N GLY A 90 -19.45 1.65 -6.13
CA GLY A 90 -19.78 0.71 -7.23
C GLY A 90 -18.59 -0.02 -7.87
N TYR A 91 -17.40 0.60 -7.91
CA TYR A 91 -16.16 0.00 -8.44
C TYR A 91 -14.97 0.04 -7.46
N GLY A 92 -15.20 0.31 -6.17
CA GLY A 92 -14.10 0.48 -5.21
C GLY A 92 -14.57 0.70 -3.77
N ILE A 93 -13.71 1.29 -2.94
CA ILE A 93 -14.07 1.60 -1.55
C ILE A 93 -13.74 3.07 -1.23
N GLY A 94 -14.75 3.81 -0.79
CA GLY A 94 -14.58 5.15 -0.26
C GLY A 94 -13.95 5.06 1.12
N ILE A 95 -13.06 5.99 1.43
CA ILE A 95 -12.43 6.10 2.74
C ILE A 95 -12.75 7.47 3.33
N SER A 96 -13.20 7.51 4.58
CA SER A 96 -13.46 8.75 5.32
C SER A 96 -13.24 8.51 6.80
N GLY A 97 -13.32 9.53 7.63
CA GLY A 97 -13.27 9.34 9.08
C GLY A 97 -12.82 10.58 9.82
N ASN A 98 -12.56 10.41 11.11
CA ASN A 98 -12.05 11.47 11.98
C ASN A 98 -10.56 11.23 12.24
N ALA A 99 -9.75 12.17 11.78
CA ALA A 99 -8.32 12.17 12.03
C ALA A 99 -8.02 12.47 13.50
N VAL A 100 -8.83 13.32 14.13
CA VAL A 100 -8.90 13.55 15.59
C VAL A 100 -10.33 14.00 15.89
N GLU A 101 -10.95 13.40 16.89
CA GLU A 101 -12.19 13.84 17.50
C GLU A 101 -11.98 14.00 19.01
N TYR A 102 -12.23 15.21 19.51
CA TYR A 102 -12.08 15.61 20.92
C TYR A 102 -13.06 16.74 21.27
N ASP A 103 -13.95 16.52 22.23
CA ASP A 103 -14.98 17.47 22.69
C ASP A 103 -15.72 18.17 21.51
N THR A 104 -15.40 19.43 21.21
CA THR A 104 -16.01 20.24 20.14
C THR A 104 -15.16 20.33 18.87
N TYR A 105 -13.98 19.69 18.86
CA TYR A 105 -13.06 19.65 17.74
C TYR A 105 -13.14 18.29 17.05
N SER A 106 -13.56 18.30 15.79
CA SER A 106 -13.43 17.15 14.91
C SER A 106 -12.76 17.59 13.62
N LYS A 107 -11.74 16.85 13.21
CA LYS A 107 -11.13 17.01 11.90
C LYS A 107 -11.33 15.77 11.09
N SER A 108 -12.16 15.90 10.06
CA SER A 108 -12.52 14.82 9.19
C SER A 108 -11.68 14.79 7.91
N PHE A 109 -11.60 13.61 7.32
CA PHE A 109 -10.99 13.39 6.02
C PHE A 109 -11.91 12.54 5.15
N GLY A 110 -11.68 12.60 3.84
CA GLY A 110 -12.35 11.78 2.84
C GLY A 110 -11.43 11.51 1.65
N GLY A 111 -11.64 10.41 0.94
CA GLY A 111 -10.86 10.05 -0.24
C GLY A 111 -11.31 8.71 -0.82
N ASN A 112 -10.45 8.12 -1.64
CA ASN A 112 -10.69 6.84 -2.30
C ASN A 112 -9.65 5.81 -1.88
N CYS A 113 -10.03 4.55 -1.87
CA CYS A 113 -9.14 3.42 -1.67
C CYS A 113 -9.41 2.37 -2.75
N LEU A 114 -8.33 1.83 -3.29
CA LEU A 114 -8.34 0.73 -4.26
C LEU A 114 -7.78 -0.52 -3.58
N ILE A 115 -8.46 -1.65 -3.72
CA ILE A 115 -7.94 -2.94 -3.27
C ILE A 115 -7.21 -3.56 -4.45
N GLU A 116 -5.90 -3.77 -4.30
CA GLU A 116 -5.04 -4.27 -5.39
C GLU A 116 -4.93 -5.80 -5.36
N SER A 117 -5.05 -6.41 -4.19
CA SER A 117 -5.06 -7.87 -4.03
C SER A 117 -5.72 -8.27 -2.72
N TYR A 118 -6.30 -9.48 -2.67
CA TYR A 118 -6.88 -10.02 -1.45
C TYR A 118 -6.79 -11.54 -1.39
N ASP A 119 -6.21 -12.05 -0.31
CA ASP A 119 -6.25 -13.47 0.07
C ASP A 119 -7.41 -13.67 1.05
N VAL A 120 -8.50 -14.27 0.56
CA VAL A 120 -9.74 -14.50 1.30
C VAL A 120 -9.52 -15.40 2.51
N THR A 121 -8.61 -16.38 2.42
CA THR A 121 -8.36 -17.34 3.50
C THR A 121 -7.56 -16.68 4.62
N ALA A 122 -6.50 -15.95 4.28
CA ALA A 122 -5.66 -15.27 5.26
C ALA A 122 -6.20 -13.91 5.70
N LYS A 123 -7.30 -13.42 5.09
CA LYS A 123 -7.89 -12.09 5.30
C LYS A 123 -6.85 -10.97 5.26
N LYS A 124 -5.97 -11.02 4.26
CA LYS A 124 -4.89 -10.05 4.06
C LYS A 124 -4.81 -9.66 2.60
N GLY A 125 -4.33 -8.46 2.33
CA GLY A 125 -4.26 -7.97 0.97
C GLY A 125 -3.43 -6.70 0.85
N LYS A 126 -3.51 -6.13 -0.34
CA LYS A 126 -2.89 -4.85 -0.65
C LYS A 126 -3.94 -3.83 -1.00
N LEU A 127 -3.68 -2.60 -0.60
CA LEU A 127 -4.53 -1.47 -0.93
C LEU A 127 -3.70 -0.26 -1.31
N LYS A 128 -4.35 0.67 -1.98
CA LYS A 128 -3.80 1.97 -2.33
C LYS A 128 -4.81 3.04 -1.97
N ILE A 129 -4.47 3.86 -0.99
CA ILE A 129 -5.26 5.04 -0.64
C ILE A 129 -4.84 6.20 -1.55
N THR A 130 -5.83 6.85 -2.14
CA THR A 130 -5.67 7.94 -3.11
C THR A 130 -6.59 9.10 -2.74
N ASP A 131 -6.20 10.31 -3.12
CA ASP A 131 -7.04 11.51 -3.00
C ASP A 131 -7.57 11.80 -1.59
N LEU A 132 -6.73 11.58 -0.56
CA LEU A 132 -7.10 11.98 0.81
C LEU A 132 -7.17 13.51 0.93
N MET A 133 -8.40 14.02 1.01
CA MET A 133 -8.72 15.40 1.29
C MET A 133 -9.07 15.56 2.77
N GLN A 134 -8.55 16.62 3.38
CA GLN A 134 -8.85 16.98 4.77
C GLN A 134 -9.80 18.17 4.80
N TYR A 135 -10.85 18.07 5.62
CA TYR A 135 -11.74 19.20 5.89
C TYR A 135 -11.19 19.94 7.11
N LYS A 136 -10.55 21.10 6.87
CA LYS A 136 -9.82 21.83 7.90
C LYS A 136 -10.76 22.48 8.93
N MET A 137 -10.61 22.08 10.18
CA MET A 137 -10.69 22.97 11.34
C MET A 137 -9.29 22.97 11.98
N HIS A 138 -8.78 24.13 12.44
CA HIS A 138 -7.48 24.18 13.13
C HIS A 138 -7.72 23.97 14.62
N SER A 139 -7.02 23.00 15.23
CA SER A 139 -6.88 22.96 16.68
C SER A 139 -5.81 23.96 17.10
N ALA A 140 -6.01 24.62 18.24
CA ALA A 140 -5.01 25.50 18.84
C ALA A 140 -3.86 24.74 19.52
N SER A 141 -4.01 23.42 19.79
CA SER A 141 -2.96 22.64 20.47
C SER A 141 -2.04 21.90 19.48
N PRO A 142 -0.71 22.10 19.58
CA PRO A 142 0.28 21.40 18.76
C PRO A 142 0.25 19.87 18.88
N GLU A 143 -0.11 19.36 20.05
CA GLU A 143 -0.17 17.93 20.34
C GLU A 143 -1.24 17.24 19.48
N PHE A 144 -2.44 17.82 19.38
CA PHE A 144 -3.50 17.30 18.50
C PHE A 144 -3.10 17.35 17.03
N MET A 145 -2.50 18.46 16.59
CA MET A 145 -2.02 18.59 15.19
C MET A 145 -0.95 17.56 14.84
N ASN A 146 -0.02 17.28 15.77
CA ASN A 146 1.01 16.27 15.57
C ASN A 146 0.39 14.88 15.49
N CYS A 147 -0.52 14.56 16.41
CA CYS A 147 -1.16 13.25 16.43
C CYS A 147 -1.98 12.99 15.16
N GLU A 148 -2.75 13.99 14.73
CA GLU A 148 -3.48 13.99 13.46
C GLU A 148 -2.54 13.76 12.27
N THR A 149 -1.46 14.55 12.19
CA THR A 149 -0.49 14.46 11.10
C THR A 149 0.14 13.08 11.02
N ARG A 150 0.50 12.51 12.18
CA ARG A 150 1.09 11.16 12.26
C ARG A 150 0.09 10.10 11.80
N TYR A 151 -1.15 10.15 12.27
CA TYR A 151 -2.21 9.24 11.88
C TYR A 151 -2.44 9.27 10.36
N LEU A 152 -2.66 10.46 9.79
CA LEU A 152 -2.90 10.63 8.36
C LEU A 152 -1.68 10.23 7.51
N THR A 153 -0.47 10.47 8.00
CA THR A 153 0.76 10.05 7.33
C THR A 153 0.83 8.53 7.22
N TYR A 154 0.56 7.81 8.31
CA TYR A 154 0.59 6.34 8.29
C TYR A 154 -0.57 5.75 7.51
N LEU A 155 -1.77 6.34 7.61
CA LEU A 155 -2.92 5.93 6.83
C LEU A 155 -2.65 6.06 5.33
N THR A 156 -2.12 7.20 4.89
CA THR A 156 -1.81 7.45 3.46
C THR A 156 -0.71 6.54 2.94
N LYS A 157 0.24 6.15 3.79
CA LYS A 157 1.36 5.28 3.42
C LYS A 157 1.05 3.79 3.52
N ALA A 158 -0.10 3.40 4.08
CA ALA A 158 -0.48 2.00 4.20
C ALA A 158 -0.61 1.37 2.81
N VAL A 159 0.00 0.21 2.64
CA VAL A 159 -0.01 -0.57 1.38
C VAL A 159 -0.51 -1.99 1.62
N ASP A 160 -0.34 -2.50 2.83
CA ASP A 160 -0.79 -3.81 3.25
C ASP A 160 -1.96 -3.65 4.23
N PHE A 161 -2.92 -4.56 4.18
CA PHE A 161 -3.95 -4.70 5.20
C PHE A 161 -4.14 -6.15 5.63
N SER A 162 -4.58 -6.36 6.87
CA SER A 162 -5.01 -7.67 7.34
C SER A 162 -6.07 -7.57 8.44
N ILE A 163 -6.93 -8.58 8.53
CA ILE A 163 -7.92 -8.70 9.60
C ILE A 163 -7.63 -10.00 10.35
N ASN A 164 -7.22 -9.90 11.60
CA ASN A 164 -6.89 -11.08 12.39
C ASN A 164 -8.13 -11.83 12.90
N ALA A 165 -7.92 -12.98 13.54
CA ALA A 165 -9.00 -13.81 14.08
C ALA A 165 -9.89 -13.10 15.12
N ASN A 166 -9.37 -12.07 15.79
CA ASN A 166 -10.09 -11.27 16.77
C ASN A 166 -10.88 -10.12 16.11
N GLY A 167 -10.87 -10.03 14.78
CA GLY A 167 -11.55 -8.96 14.04
C GLY A 167 -10.86 -7.60 14.15
N GLN A 168 -9.57 -7.56 14.50
CA GLN A 168 -8.78 -6.33 14.47
C GLN A 168 -8.21 -6.10 13.07
N LEU A 169 -8.39 -4.90 12.54
CA LEU A 169 -7.80 -4.46 11.28
C LEU A 169 -6.40 -3.90 11.54
N GLU A 170 -5.41 -4.39 10.80
CA GLU A 170 -4.09 -3.79 10.66
C GLU A 170 -3.99 -3.12 9.28
N LEU A 171 -3.59 -1.85 9.25
CA LEU A 171 -3.12 -1.16 8.04
C LEU A 171 -1.64 -0.88 8.20
N SER A 172 -0.79 -1.36 7.29
CA SER A 172 0.65 -1.25 7.48
C SER A 172 1.45 -0.99 6.20
N ASN A 173 2.70 -0.59 6.42
CA ASN A 173 3.71 -0.46 5.38
C ASN A 173 5.05 -0.94 5.94
N THR A 174 5.69 -1.86 5.20
CA THR A 174 7.01 -2.38 5.54
C THR A 174 8.03 -1.95 4.50
N VAL A 175 8.95 -1.07 4.88
CA VAL A 175 10.04 -0.62 4.01
C VAL A 175 11.30 -1.41 4.34
N LYS A 176 11.79 -2.19 3.37
CA LYS A 176 13.09 -2.88 3.47
C LYS A 176 14.19 -1.92 3.05
N LYS A 177 15.14 -1.63 3.94
CA LYS A 177 16.33 -0.82 3.60
C LYS A 177 17.45 -1.75 3.11
N ASN A 178 17.66 -1.78 1.80
CA ASN A 178 18.82 -2.46 1.22
C ASN A 178 20.05 -1.57 1.41
N GLY A 179 20.97 -1.92 2.31
CA GLY A 179 22.19 -1.12 2.50
C GLY A 179 23.14 -1.51 3.64
N SER A 180 22.94 -2.63 4.34
CA SER A 180 23.88 -3.15 5.34
C SER A 180 23.81 -4.67 5.33
N SER A 181 24.85 -5.35 5.82
CA SER A 181 25.01 -6.81 5.90
C SER A 181 23.91 -7.56 6.67
N SER A 182 22.89 -6.85 7.14
CA SER A 182 21.64 -7.40 7.66
C SER A 182 20.47 -6.53 7.17
N PRO A 183 19.43 -7.12 6.55
CA PRO A 183 18.27 -6.37 6.10
C PRO A 183 17.54 -5.79 7.31
N VAL A 184 17.56 -4.47 7.45
CA VAL A 184 16.72 -3.75 8.44
C VAL A 184 15.42 -3.37 7.76
N SER A 185 14.31 -3.84 8.31
CA SER A 185 12.96 -3.47 7.88
C SER A 185 12.34 -2.49 8.86
N TYR A 186 11.78 -1.39 8.35
CA TYR A 186 10.99 -0.43 9.12
C TYR A 186 9.51 -0.74 8.87
N LYS A 187 8.73 -0.89 9.93
CA LYS A 187 7.29 -1.15 9.86
C LYS A 187 6.53 -0.02 10.52
N SER A 188 5.60 0.60 9.79
CA SER A 188 4.57 1.44 10.39
C SER A 188 3.24 0.72 10.29
N ALA A 189 2.47 0.63 11.37
CA ALA A 189 1.15 0.02 11.35
C ALA A 189 0.14 0.77 12.24
N LEU A 190 -1.11 0.74 11.79
CA LEU A 190 -2.28 1.25 12.51
C LEU A 190 -3.19 0.06 12.82
N TYR A 191 -3.57 -0.08 14.10
CA TYR A 191 -4.39 -1.17 14.58
C TYR A 191 -5.76 -0.65 15.02
N PHE A 192 -6.83 -1.22 14.46
CA PHE A 192 -8.19 -0.75 14.68
C PHE A 192 -9.13 -1.85 15.15
N SER A 193 -10.10 -1.48 15.97
CA SER A 193 -11.26 -2.31 16.32
C SER A 193 -12.48 -1.85 15.56
N LYS A 194 -13.34 -2.78 15.13
CA LYS A 194 -14.59 -2.44 14.45
C LYS A 194 -15.54 -1.75 15.44
N GLU A 195 -16.17 -0.67 15.04
CA GLU A 195 -17.17 0.00 15.88
C GLU A 195 -18.34 -0.96 16.16
N GLY A 196 -18.81 -0.99 17.41
CA GLY A 196 -19.87 -1.92 17.85
C GLY A 196 -19.42 -3.37 18.07
N SER A 197 -18.14 -3.71 17.80
CA SER A 197 -17.59 -4.99 18.24
C SER A 197 -17.17 -4.88 19.71
N SER A 198 -18.12 -5.15 20.61
CA SER A 198 -17.83 -5.32 22.03
C SER A 198 -16.87 -6.49 22.18
N GLY A 199 -15.64 -6.22 22.62
CA GLY A 199 -14.70 -7.27 23.02
C GLY A 199 -15.38 -8.18 24.05
N LYS A 200 -15.43 -9.47 23.75
CA LYS A 200 -15.72 -10.49 24.76
C LYS A 200 -14.44 -10.81 25.53
#